data_AF-A0A367HYQ2-F1
#
_entry.id   AF-A0A367HYQ2-F1
#
_cell.length_a   1.000
_cell.length_b   1.000
_cell.length_c   1.000
_cell.angle_alpha   90.00
_cell.angle_beta   90.00
_cell.angle_gamma   90.00
#
_symmetry.space_group_name_H-M   'P 1'
#
loop_
_entity.id
_entity.type
_entity.pdbx_description
1 polymer ?
#
loop_
_entity_poly.entity_id
_entity_poly.type
_entity_poly.pdbx_seq_one_letter_code
_entity_poly.pdbx_strand_id
1 'polypeptide(L)'
;MSMRELRRECEAGLADLPIPAPFSIQGLVANMEEARGRTIVLHELPDRLARVNAACGLRLKSGGTSFVLYRRRPTVYQTQHVILHELCHEWFDHGTTLSADQLRHLLPVFNTSLINRVLASDPPGDRGRTEPADPDADPDGLPPAVTEAFRSGGPIQARAQYDTHDERIAEFGASLIPRMARDVTSDDMVGRLANSLSRPVAHRRRGFFRRS
;
A
#
# COMPACT_ATOMS: atom_id res chain seq x y z
N MET A 1 -13.66 -15.93 -16.80
CA MET A 1 -13.01 -16.67 -15.71
C MET A 1 -14.04 -16.97 -14.63
N SER A 2 -14.06 -18.18 -14.08
CA SER A 2 -14.90 -18.56 -12.94
C SER A 2 -14.35 -18.02 -11.62
N MET A 3 -15.20 -17.91 -10.59
CA MET A 3 -14.77 -17.50 -9.24
C MET A 3 -13.70 -18.42 -8.63
N ARG A 4 -13.69 -19.70 -9.02
CA ARG A 4 -12.68 -20.67 -8.54
C ARG A 4 -11.32 -20.44 -9.16
N GLU A 5 -11.28 -20.09 -10.44
CA GLU A 5 -10.03 -19.76 -11.14
C GLU A 5 -9.45 -18.44 -10.61
N LEU A 6 -10.28 -17.40 -10.46
CA LEU A 6 -9.87 -16.11 -9.88
C LEU A 6 -9.28 -16.29 -8.48
N ARG A 7 -9.92 -17.12 -7.65
CA ARG A 7 -9.43 -17.44 -6.31
C ARG A 7 -8.05 -18.10 -6.36
N ARG A 8 -7.86 -19.11 -7.20
CA ARG A 8 -6.59 -19.84 -7.31
C ARG A 8 -5.46 -18.93 -7.79
N GLU A 9 -5.76 -18.08 -8.76
CA GLU A 9 -4.81 -17.09 -9.27
C GLU A 9 -4.39 -16.10 -8.19
N CYS A 10 -5.36 -15.55 -7.45
CA CYS A 10 -5.09 -14.64 -6.36
C CYS A 10 -4.29 -15.32 -5.23
N GLU A 11 -4.67 -16.53 -4.81
CA GLU A 11 -3.93 -17.31 -3.81
C GLU A 11 -2.49 -17.59 -4.28
N ALA A 12 -2.30 -17.95 -5.55
CA ALA A 12 -0.98 -18.22 -6.10
C ALA A 12 -0.09 -16.98 -6.12
N GLY A 13 -0.60 -15.82 -6.53
CA GLY A 13 0.22 -14.60 -6.54
C GLY A 13 0.42 -13.96 -5.16
N LEU A 14 -0.40 -14.33 -4.16
CA LEU A 14 -0.18 -13.97 -2.75
C LEU A 14 0.73 -14.97 -2.01
N ALA A 15 1.11 -16.10 -2.61
CA ALA A 15 1.87 -17.14 -1.93
C ALA A 15 3.20 -16.63 -1.33
N ASP A 16 3.88 -15.72 -2.05
CA ASP A 16 5.13 -15.12 -1.63
C ASP A 16 4.95 -13.75 -0.94
N LEU A 17 3.72 -13.32 -0.69
CA LEU A 17 3.48 -12.07 0.03
C LEU A 17 3.99 -12.23 1.47
N PRO A 18 4.94 -11.39 1.94
CA PRO A 18 5.54 -11.56 3.25
C PRO A 18 4.62 -11.00 4.35
N ILE A 19 3.57 -11.76 4.69
CA ILE A 19 2.56 -11.35 5.67
C ILE A 19 3.17 -11.33 7.09
N PRO A 20 3.11 -10.21 7.82
CA PRO A 20 3.66 -10.12 9.17
C PRO A 20 2.81 -10.89 10.18
N ALA A 21 3.46 -11.44 11.20
CA ALA A 21 2.84 -12.01 12.38
C ALA A 21 3.47 -11.37 13.64
N PRO A 22 2.71 -10.63 14.48
CA PRO A 22 1.28 -10.32 14.33
C PRO A 22 0.99 -9.38 13.15
N PHE A 23 -0.22 -9.47 12.61
CA PHE A 23 -0.62 -8.67 11.45
C PHE A 23 -0.71 -7.18 11.77
N SER A 24 -0.09 -6.36 10.93
CA SER A 24 -0.35 -4.92 10.87
C SER A 24 -0.10 -4.42 9.45
N ILE A 25 -0.79 -3.34 9.06
CA ILE A 25 -0.55 -2.68 7.76
C ILE A 25 0.89 -2.21 7.65
N GLN A 26 1.44 -1.59 8.70
CA GLN A 26 2.80 -1.07 8.70
C GLN A 26 3.85 -2.18 8.59
N GLY A 27 3.64 -3.31 9.29
CA GLY A 27 4.51 -4.48 9.14
C GLY A 27 4.45 -5.08 7.75
N LEU A 28 3.27 -5.11 7.11
CA LEU A 28 3.12 -5.62 5.75
C LEU A 28 3.84 -4.70 4.75
N VAL A 29 3.69 -3.39 4.91
CA VAL A 29 4.43 -2.38 4.12
C VAL A 29 5.93 -2.62 4.24
N ALA A 30 6.48 -2.64 5.46
CA ALA A 30 7.92 -2.84 5.67
C ALA A 30 8.43 -4.14 5.02
N ASN A 31 7.69 -5.24 5.18
CA ASN A 31 8.05 -6.51 4.56
C ASN A 31 8.00 -6.45 3.02
N MET A 32 7.00 -5.76 2.45
CA MET A 32 6.91 -5.55 1.00
C MET A 32 8.06 -4.68 0.47
N GLU A 33 8.44 -3.63 1.19
CA GLU A 33 9.58 -2.77 0.84
C GLU A 33 10.87 -3.57 0.80
N GLU A 34 11.12 -4.41 1.81
CA GLU A 34 12.27 -5.31 1.87
C GLU A 34 12.26 -6.32 0.71
N ALA A 35 11.12 -6.97 0.47
CA ALA A 35 10.98 -7.99 -0.58
C ALA A 35 11.14 -7.43 -2.01
N ARG A 36 10.81 -6.15 -2.24
CA ARG A 36 10.81 -5.53 -3.58
C ARG A 36 11.89 -4.47 -3.79
N GLY A 37 12.61 -4.07 -2.75
CA GLY A 37 13.60 -3.00 -2.81
C GLY A 37 13.01 -1.64 -3.20
N ARG A 38 11.77 -1.38 -2.84
CA ARG A 38 11.04 -0.15 -3.19
C ARG A 38 10.34 0.42 -1.96
N THR A 39 10.56 1.70 -1.67
CA THR A 39 9.87 2.41 -0.58
C THR A 39 8.39 2.58 -0.91
N ILE A 40 7.51 2.39 0.07
CA ILE A 40 6.06 2.55 -0.04
C ILE A 40 5.61 3.61 0.97
N VAL A 41 5.07 4.71 0.44
CA VAL A 41 4.52 5.79 1.26
C VAL A 41 3.00 5.71 1.20
N LEU A 42 2.38 5.33 2.32
CA LEU A 42 0.93 5.38 2.48
C LEU A 42 0.48 6.81 2.79
N HIS A 43 -0.52 7.32 2.07
CA HIS A 43 -1.09 8.62 2.36
C HIS A 43 -2.60 8.66 2.20
N GLU A 44 -3.29 9.24 3.18
CA GLU A 44 -4.75 9.40 3.13
C GLU A 44 -5.10 10.52 2.15
N LEU A 45 -6.02 10.26 1.22
CA LEU A 45 -6.57 11.29 0.35
C LEU A 45 -7.48 12.23 1.16
N PRO A 46 -7.27 13.56 1.08
CA PRO A 46 -8.19 14.55 1.63
C PRO A 46 -9.64 14.32 1.18
N ASP A 47 -10.61 14.55 2.08
CA ASP A 47 -12.04 14.37 1.82
C ASP A 47 -12.56 15.12 0.58
N ARG A 48 -11.92 16.24 0.22
CA ARG A 48 -12.26 17.03 -0.99
C ARG A 48 -11.92 16.28 -2.27
N LEU A 49 -10.80 15.54 -2.28
CA LEU A 49 -10.35 14.68 -3.37
C LEU A 49 -11.14 13.36 -3.39
N ALA A 50 -11.54 12.86 -2.22
CA ALA A 50 -12.31 11.63 -2.07
C ALA A 50 -13.75 11.70 -2.61
N ARG A 51 -14.25 12.90 -2.96
CA ARG A 51 -15.59 13.11 -3.53
C ARG A 51 -15.66 12.88 -5.04
N VAL A 52 -14.53 12.73 -5.73
CA VAL A 52 -14.54 12.41 -7.15
C VAL A 52 -14.74 10.91 -7.30
N ASN A 53 -15.88 10.57 -7.89
CA ASN A 53 -16.41 9.20 -7.91
C ASN A 53 -15.45 8.17 -8.52
N ALA A 54 -15.58 6.94 -7.99
CA ALA A 54 -14.97 5.66 -8.36
C ALA A 54 -13.70 5.25 -7.59
N ALA A 55 -12.77 6.17 -7.33
CA ALA A 55 -11.54 6.02 -6.52
C ALA A 55 -11.57 5.20 -5.19
N CYS A 56 -11.15 3.93 -5.10
CA CYS A 56 -10.72 3.34 -3.80
C CYS A 56 -9.43 4.01 -3.30
N GLY A 57 -8.53 4.33 -4.23
CA GLY A 57 -7.25 4.97 -4.00
C GLY A 57 -6.54 5.28 -5.32
N LEU A 58 -5.29 5.72 -5.22
CA LEU A 58 -4.42 5.99 -6.35
C LEU A 58 -3.01 5.52 -6.01
N ARG A 59 -2.31 4.92 -6.97
CA ARG A 59 -0.88 4.67 -6.85
C ARG A 59 -0.08 5.57 -7.77
N LEU A 60 1.13 5.93 -7.37
CA LEU A 60 2.08 6.70 -8.17
C LEU A 60 3.46 6.09 -7.95
N LYS A 61 4.23 5.88 -9.01
CA LYS A 61 5.62 5.42 -8.91
C LYS A 61 6.54 6.55 -9.34
N SER A 62 7.52 6.88 -8.51
CA SER A 62 8.57 7.83 -8.86
C SER A 62 9.90 7.34 -8.31
N GLY A 63 10.86 7.11 -9.20
CA GLY A 63 12.15 6.51 -8.86
C GLY A 63 12.01 5.20 -8.08
N GLY A 64 12.63 5.14 -6.90
CA GLY A 64 12.57 4.00 -5.98
C GLY A 64 11.40 4.02 -5.00
N THR A 65 10.37 4.84 -5.24
CA THR A 65 9.26 5.04 -4.30
C THR A 65 7.89 4.87 -4.97
N SER A 66 7.02 4.12 -4.31
CA SER A 66 5.60 3.99 -4.60
C SER A 66 4.79 4.80 -3.59
N PHE A 67 4.03 5.78 -4.04
CA PHE A 67 3.04 6.47 -3.22
C PHE A 67 1.70 5.77 -3.38
N VAL A 68 1.16 5.28 -2.28
CA VAL A 68 -0.12 4.58 -2.22
C VAL A 68 -1.09 5.49 -1.48
N LEU A 69 -1.92 6.17 -2.27
CA LEU A 69 -2.93 7.09 -1.78
C LEU A 69 -4.23 6.32 -1.55
N TYR A 70 -4.81 6.41 -0.36
CA TYR A 70 -6.01 5.65 -0.01
C TYR A 70 -7.13 6.56 0.48
N ARG A 71 -8.37 6.18 0.22
CA ARG A 71 -9.53 6.87 0.79
C ARG A 71 -9.87 6.32 2.17
N ARG A 72 -9.95 7.19 3.17
CA ARG A 72 -10.52 6.84 4.47
C ARG A 72 -12.00 6.48 4.34
N ARG A 73 -12.37 5.39 5.01
CA ARG A 73 -13.75 4.89 5.08
C ARG A 73 -14.29 5.06 6.50
N PRO A 74 -15.62 4.99 6.71
CA PRO A 74 -16.22 5.24 8.02
C PRO A 74 -15.67 4.37 9.16
N THR A 75 -15.25 3.14 8.87
CA THR A 75 -14.65 2.25 9.87
C THR A 75 -13.17 1.99 9.63
N VAL A 76 -12.46 1.63 10.70
CA VAL A 76 -11.05 1.21 10.63
C VAL A 76 -10.90 0.00 9.70
N TYR A 77 -11.77 -1.00 9.83
CA TYR A 77 -11.75 -2.19 8.98
C TYR A 77 -11.94 -1.87 7.50
N GLN A 78 -12.88 -0.99 7.16
CA GLN A 78 -13.10 -0.58 5.78
C GLN A 78 -11.91 0.24 5.24
N THR A 79 -11.28 1.07 6.07
CA THR A 79 -10.09 1.84 5.66
C THR A 79 -8.89 0.92 5.45
N GLN A 80 -8.69 -0.05 6.35
CA GLN A 80 -7.65 -1.07 6.19
C GLN A 80 -7.86 -1.92 4.94
N HIS A 81 -9.10 -2.31 4.64
CA HIS A 81 -9.43 -3.05 3.42
C HIS A 81 -9.09 -2.25 2.16
N VAL A 82 -9.41 -0.95 2.11
CA VAL A 82 -8.98 -0.07 1.02
C VAL A 82 -7.45 -0.02 0.93
N ILE A 83 -6.72 0.15 2.03
CA ILE A 83 -5.25 0.13 2.00
C ILE A 83 -4.71 -1.20 1.46
N LEU A 84 -5.29 -2.33 1.91
CA LEU A 84 -4.88 -3.66 1.45
C LEU A 84 -5.17 -3.87 -0.04
N HIS A 85 -6.28 -3.33 -0.53
CA HIS A 85 -6.62 -3.34 -1.94
C HIS A 85 -5.55 -2.61 -2.77
N GLU A 86 -5.14 -1.41 -2.36
CA GLU A 86 -4.07 -0.68 -3.03
C GLU A 86 -2.70 -1.37 -2.94
N LEU A 87 -2.41 -2.00 -1.79
CA LEU A 87 -1.19 -2.79 -1.60
C LEU A 87 -1.19 -4.07 -2.44
N CYS A 88 -2.34 -4.71 -2.64
CA CYS A 88 -2.47 -5.82 -3.59
C CYS A 88 -2.08 -5.35 -4.99
N HIS A 89 -2.59 -4.21 -5.44
CA HIS A 89 -2.18 -3.70 -6.74
C HIS A 89 -0.68 -3.38 -6.79
N GLU A 90 -0.06 -2.88 -5.72
CA GLU A 90 1.40 -2.70 -5.69
C GLU A 90 2.15 -4.03 -5.74
N TRP A 91 1.68 -5.04 -5.03
CA TRP A 91 2.31 -6.36 -4.96
C TRP A 91 2.24 -7.13 -6.28
N PHE A 92 1.07 -7.14 -6.91
CA PHE A 92 0.85 -7.76 -8.21
C PHE A 92 1.36 -6.91 -9.38
N ASP A 93 1.87 -5.71 -9.10
CA ASP A 93 2.24 -4.70 -10.11
C ASP A 93 1.10 -4.40 -11.10
N HIS A 94 -0.14 -4.45 -10.62
CA HIS A 94 -1.33 -4.13 -11.42
C HIS A 94 -1.32 -2.63 -11.75
N GLY A 95 -1.37 -2.30 -13.03
CA GLY A 95 -1.36 -0.91 -13.48
C GLY A 95 -1.23 -0.81 -14.99
N THR A 96 -1.60 0.35 -15.51
CA THR A 96 -1.09 0.84 -16.79
C THR A 96 -0.49 2.19 -16.52
N THR A 97 0.56 2.52 -17.26
CA THR A 97 1.01 3.90 -17.39
C THR A 97 -0.16 4.74 -17.91
N LEU A 98 -0.50 5.82 -17.23
CA LEU A 98 -1.47 6.77 -17.78
C LEU A 98 -0.80 7.63 -18.85
N SER A 99 -1.53 7.93 -19.93
CA SER A 99 -1.15 9.04 -20.78
C SER A 99 -1.34 10.37 -20.03
N ALA A 100 -0.62 11.42 -20.45
CA ALA A 100 -0.77 12.75 -19.89
C ALA A 100 -2.24 13.25 -19.93
N ASP A 101 -3.00 12.85 -20.95
CA ASP A 101 -4.43 13.20 -21.07
C ASP A 101 -5.32 12.41 -20.10
N GLN A 102 -5.05 11.13 -19.85
CA GLN A 102 -5.78 10.36 -18.84
C GLN A 102 -5.46 10.84 -17.44
N LEU A 103 -4.20 11.20 -17.19
CA LEU A 103 -3.82 11.90 -15.96
C LEU A 103 -4.64 13.18 -15.84
N ARG A 104 -4.72 14.01 -16.91
CA ARG A 104 -5.57 15.23 -16.99
C ARG A 104 -7.04 15.04 -16.68
N HIS A 105 -7.63 13.88 -16.99
CA HIS A 105 -9.02 13.59 -16.63
C HIS A 105 -9.19 13.16 -15.16
N LEU A 106 -8.11 12.72 -14.51
CA LEU A 106 -8.04 12.53 -13.06
C LEU A 106 -7.63 13.82 -12.32
N LEU A 107 -7.16 14.85 -13.04
CA LEU A 107 -6.80 16.15 -12.47
C LEU A 107 -7.98 17.03 -11.97
N PRO A 108 -9.26 16.87 -12.32
CA PRO A 108 -10.34 17.61 -11.64
C PRO A 108 -10.44 17.24 -10.14
N VAL A 109 -9.83 16.11 -9.75
CA VAL A 109 -9.53 15.78 -8.36
C VAL A 109 -8.32 16.59 -7.91
N PHE A 110 -7.17 16.45 -8.57
CA PHE A 110 -5.91 17.13 -8.26
C PHE A 110 -5.87 18.57 -8.79
N ASN A 111 -6.31 19.51 -7.97
CA ASN A 111 -6.44 20.95 -8.23
C ASN A 111 -5.36 21.58 -9.17
N THR A 112 -5.77 22.62 -9.88
CA THR A 112 -5.05 23.31 -10.98
C THR A 112 -3.64 23.80 -10.63
N SER A 113 -3.33 23.98 -9.35
CA SER A 113 -2.03 24.45 -8.84
C SER A 113 -0.91 23.42 -8.99
N LEU A 114 -1.21 22.15 -8.77
CA LEU A 114 -0.28 21.04 -8.94
C LEU A 114 0.10 20.87 -10.42
N ILE A 115 -0.87 21.07 -11.31
CA ILE A 115 -0.73 21.00 -12.77
C ILE A 115 0.27 22.02 -13.31
N ASN A 116 0.15 23.29 -12.89
CA ASN A 116 1.07 24.35 -13.36
C ASN A 116 2.51 24.09 -12.95
N ARG A 117 2.73 23.38 -11.83
CA ARG A 117 4.06 23.08 -11.33
C ARG A 117 4.71 21.87 -12.01
N VAL A 118 3.90 20.89 -12.43
CA VAL A 118 4.35 19.70 -13.20
C VAL A 118 4.59 20.04 -14.67
N LEU A 119 3.74 20.88 -15.26
CA LEU A 119 3.87 21.29 -16.66
C LEU A 119 4.89 22.42 -16.89
N ALA A 120 5.27 23.18 -15.85
CA ALA A 120 6.32 24.20 -15.94
C ALA A 120 7.76 23.63 -15.87
N SER A 121 7.92 22.32 -15.77
CA SER A 121 9.22 21.64 -15.84
C SER A 121 9.69 21.47 -17.29
N ASP A 122 9.91 22.59 -17.97
CA ASP A 122 10.78 22.75 -19.15
C ASP A 122 11.63 24.03 -18.93
N PRO A 123 12.85 24.15 -19.50
CA PRO A 123 13.92 25.00 -18.98
C PRO A 123 13.60 26.51 -18.97
N PRO A 124 14.31 27.33 -18.15
CA PRO A 124 13.86 28.67 -17.81
C PRO A 124 13.92 29.60 -19.02
N GLY A 125 12.75 29.93 -19.56
CA GLY A 125 12.51 31.05 -20.44
C GLY A 125 11.92 32.23 -19.66
N ASP A 126 12.76 33.23 -19.44
CA ASP A 126 12.49 34.59 -18.94
C ASP A 126 11.01 35.07 -19.02
N ARG A 127 10.38 35.33 -17.84
CA ARG A 127 9.84 36.65 -17.43
C ARG A 127 8.90 36.58 -16.22
N GLY A 128 8.99 37.61 -15.37
CA GLY A 128 7.83 38.15 -14.66
C GLY A 128 7.76 37.88 -13.16
N ARG A 129 8.25 38.85 -12.38
CA ARG A 129 8.16 38.91 -10.92
C ARG A 129 6.69 39.12 -10.50
N THR A 130 6.12 38.15 -9.79
CA THR A 130 4.86 38.32 -9.03
C THR A 130 5.18 38.00 -7.56
N GLU A 131 4.73 38.86 -6.66
CA GLU A 131 4.97 38.83 -5.20
C GLU A 131 4.69 37.46 -4.56
N PRO A 132 5.44 37.06 -3.51
CA PRO A 132 5.34 35.73 -2.93
C PRO A 132 4.05 35.57 -2.11
N ALA A 133 3.19 34.66 -2.55
CA ALA A 133 2.23 34.02 -1.67
C ALA A 133 2.98 33.20 -0.59
N ASP A 134 2.44 33.22 0.61
CA ASP A 134 2.93 32.53 1.81
C ASP A 134 3.50 31.12 1.49
N PRO A 135 4.82 30.87 1.68
CA PRO A 135 5.49 29.67 1.18
C PRO A 135 5.10 28.38 1.90
N ASP A 136 4.37 28.47 3.02
CA ASP A 136 3.97 27.31 3.83
C ASP A 136 2.51 26.86 3.63
N ALA A 137 1.73 27.56 2.80
CA ALA A 137 0.35 27.19 2.50
C ALA A 137 0.28 26.42 1.16
N ASP A 138 0.53 25.11 1.17
CA ASP A 138 0.23 24.26 0.00
C ASP A 138 -1.30 24.16 -0.15
N PRO A 139 -1.91 24.71 -1.23
CA PRO A 139 -3.36 24.83 -1.35
C PRO A 139 -4.11 23.49 -1.47
N ASP A 140 -3.37 22.39 -1.68
CA ASP A 140 -3.92 21.09 -2.07
C ASP A 140 -3.81 20.00 -0.97
N GLY A 141 -3.15 20.29 0.15
CA GLY A 141 -3.04 19.39 1.30
C GLY A 141 -2.31 18.07 1.03
N LEU A 142 -1.55 17.99 -0.07
CA LEU A 142 -0.74 16.82 -0.41
C LEU A 142 0.68 17.01 0.16
N PRO A 143 1.38 15.94 0.58
CA PRO A 143 2.73 16.06 1.09
C PRO A 143 3.68 16.60 0.00
N PRO A 144 4.69 17.43 0.35
CA PRO A 144 5.66 17.95 -0.60
C PRO A 144 6.33 16.87 -1.46
N ALA A 145 6.55 15.68 -0.90
CA ALA A 145 7.11 14.52 -1.61
C ALA A 145 6.19 13.98 -2.72
N VAL A 146 4.87 13.97 -2.50
CA VAL A 146 3.89 13.59 -3.53
C VAL A 146 3.85 14.66 -4.60
N THR A 147 3.81 15.94 -4.20
CA THR A 147 3.84 17.10 -5.11
C THR A 147 5.12 17.13 -5.95
N GLU A 148 6.26 16.69 -5.41
CA GLU A 148 7.53 16.57 -6.14
C GLU A 148 7.58 15.33 -7.04
N ALA A 149 7.01 14.20 -6.62
CA ALA A 149 6.88 13.01 -7.45
C ALA A 149 6.05 13.29 -8.70
N PHE A 150 5.01 14.11 -8.57
CA PHE A 150 4.27 14.63 -9.71
C PHE A 150 5.14 15.53 -10.61
N ARG A 151 5.97 16.42 -10.04
CA ARG A 151 6.80 17.41 -10.79
C ARG A 151 7.96 16.81 -11.57
N SER A 152 8.56 15.76 -11.02
CA SER A 152 9.78 15.12 -11.52
C SER A 152 9.58 14.24 -12.76
N GLY A 153 8.35 14.11 -13.26
CA GLY A 153 8.08 13.42 -14.53
C GLY A 153 8.33 11.91 -14.51
N GLY A 154 8.31 11.28 -13.33
CA GLY A 154 8.39 9.82 -13.19
C GLY A 154 7.18 9.10 -13.81
N PRO A 155 7.26 7.79 -14.08
CA PRO A 155 6.15 7.02 -14.64
C PRO A 155 4.96 6.98 -13.67
N ILE A 156 3.96 7.83 -13.91
CA ILE A 156 2.72 7.89 -13.13
C ILE A 156 1.82 6.71 -13.54
N GLN A 157 1.74 5.69 -12.67
CA GLN A 157 0.83 4.56 -12.81
C GLN A 157 -0.45 4.77 -12.01
N ALA A 158 -1.41 5.47 -12.59
CA ALA A 158 -2.71 5.71 -11.96
C ALA A 158 -3.81 4.88 -12.66
N ARG A 159 -4.79 4.37 -11.92
CA ARG A 159 -5.93 3.62 -12.48
C ARG A 159 -7.23 4.27 -12.04
N ALA A 160 -8.23 4.20 -12.92
CA ALA A 160 -9.53 4.87 -12.77
C ALA A 160 -10.72 3.99 -13.21
N GLN A 161 -10.51 2.69 -13.44
CA GLN A 161 -11.53 1.82 -14.02
C GLN A 161 -11.75 0.57 -13.16
N TYR A 162 -12.97 0.46 -12.63
CA TYR A 162 -13.38 -0.41 -11.52
C TYR A 162 -13.97 -1.76 -11.94
N ASP A 163 -13.86 -2.16 -13.21
CA ASP A 163 -14.45 -3.40 -13.75
C ASP A 163 -13.41 -4.38 -14.33
N THR A 164 -12.13 -4.21 -14.02
CA THR A 164 -11.05 -5.03 -14.61
C THR A 164 -10.78 -6.32 -13.84
N HIS A 165 -10.08 -7.27 -14.47
CA HIS A 165 -9.60 -8.49 -13.82
C HIS A 165 -8.68 -8.17 -12.64
N ASP A 166 -7.78 -7.21 -12.81
CA ASP A 166 -6.85 -6.72 -11.79
C ASP A 166 -7.57 -6.22 -10.53
N GLU A 167 -8.70 -5.49 -10.72
CA GLU A 167 -9.55 -5.02 -9.61
C GLU A 167 -10.18 -6.20 -8.85
N ARG A 168 -10.63 -7.24 -9.57
CA ARG A 168 -11.20 -8.43 -8.95
C ARG A 168 -10.15 -9.22 -8.16
N ILE A 169 -8.92 -9.31 -8.68
CA ILE A 169 -7.81 -9.95 -7.97
C ILE A 169 -7.42 -9.12 -6.74
N ALA A 170 -7.33 -7.79 -6.85
CA ALA A 170 -6.98 -6.91 -5.74
C ALA A 170 -8.05 -6.91 -4.64
N GLU A 171 -9.32 -6.81 -5.01
CA GLU A 171 -10.46 -6.88 -4.10
C GLU A 171 -10.53 -8.22 -3.34
N PHE A 172 -10.30 -9.31 -4.07
CA PHE A 172 -10.26 -10.64 -3.48
C PHE A 172 -9.04 -10.80 -2.56
N GLY A 173 -7.86 -10.32 -2.97
CA GLY A 173 -6.63 -10.35 -2.19
C GLY A 173 -6.73 -9.57 -0.88
N ALA A 174 -7.31 -8.37 -0.91
CA ALA A 174 -7.57 -7.55 0.28
C ALA A 174 -8.46 -8.28 1.32
N SER A 175 -9.34 -9.16 0.84
CA SER A 175 -10.19 -10.00 1.69
C SER A 175 -9.48 -11.27 2.21
N LEU A 176 -8.43 -11.74 1.52
CA LEU A 176 -7.67 -12.94 1.89
C LEU A 176 -6.54 -12.64 2.88
N ILE A 177 -5.81 -11.53 2.71
CA ILE A 177 -4.62 -11.23 3.51
C ILE A 177 -4.90 -11.31 5.03
N PRO A 178 -5.99 -10.72 5.58
CA PRO A 178 -6.27 -10.83 7.02
C PRO A 178 -6.60 -12.26 7.47
N ARG A 179 -7.09 -13.14 6.59
CA ARG A 179 -7.34 -14.55 6.88
C ARG A 179 -6.02 -15.31 6.92
N MET A 180 -5.19 -15.16 5.89
CA MET A 180 -3.86 -15.76 5.81
C MET A 180 -3.01 -15.38 7.03
N ALA A 181 -3.06 -14.13 7.48
CA ALA A 181 -2.31 -13.69 8.65
C ALA A 181 -2.75 -14.40 9.96
N ARG A 182 -4.04 -14.74 10.09
CA ARG A 182 -4.53 -15.54 11.23
C ARG A 182 -4.03 -16.98 11.15
N ASP A 183 -4.00 -17.55 9.95
CA ASP A 183 -3.53 -18.92 9.72
C ASP A 183 -2.02 -19.03 10.03
N VAL A 184 -1.20 -18.09 9.56
CA VAL A 184 0.23 -17.99 9.90
C VAL A 184 0.46 -17.92 11.41
N THR A 185 -0.35 -17.13 12.11
CA THR A 185 -0.26 -17.01 13.58
C THR A 185 -0.62 -18.33 14.28
N SER A 186 -1.63 -19.04 13.76
CA SER A 186 -2.04 -20.36 14.27
C SER A 186 -0.93 -21.40 14.10
N ASP A 187 -0.28 -21.44 12.93
CA ASP A 187 0.81 -22.37 12.64
C ASP A 187 2.04 -22.12 13.53
N ASP A 188 2.41 -20.86 13.80
CA ASP A 188 3.48 -20.55 14.76
C ASP A 188 3.15 -21.03 16.18
N MET A 189 1.90 -20.85 16.64
CA MET A 189 1.48 -21.36 17.94
C MET A 189 1.57 -22.90 18.02
N VAL A 190 1.16 -23.61 16.97
CA VAL A 190 1.28 -25.08 16.88
C VAL A 190 2.76 -25.49 16.89
N GLY A 191 3.62 -24.79 16.14
CA GLY A 191 5.06 -25.05 16.12
C GLY A 191 5.71 -24.87 17.48
N ARG A 192 5.36 -23.81 18.22
CA ARG A 192 5.84 -23.57 19.60
C ARG A 192 5.39 -24.67 20.55
N LEU A 193 4.14 -25.12 20.43
CA LEU A 193 3.62 -26.22 21.24
C LEU A 193 4.37 -27.53 20.96
N ALA A 194 4.54 -27.89 19.68
CA ALA A 194 5.30 -29.07 19.29
C ALA A 194 6.74 -29.03 19.84
N ASN A 195 7.43 -27.89 19.68
CA ASN A 195 8.77 -27.69 20.25
C ASN A 195 8.80 -27.82 21.79
N SER A 196 7.77 -27.34 22.48
CA SER A 196 7.68 -27.47 23.94
C SER A 196 7.47 -28.92 24.37
N LEU A 197 6.66 -29.68 23.63
CA LEU A 197 6.36 -31.09 23.95
C LEU A 197 7.52 -32.03 23.57
N SER A 198 8.36 -31.65 22.61
CA SER A 198 9.55 -32.42 22.21
C SER A 198 10.74 -32.25 23.15
N ARG A 199 10.70 -31.33 24.12
CA ARG A 199 11.77 -31.18 25.12
C ARG A 199 11.59 -32.21 26.25
N PRO A 200 12.61 -33.06 26.54
CA PRO A 200 12.51 -33.99 27.65
C PRO A 200 12.36 -33.21 28.97
N VAL A 201 11.30 -33.51 29.71
CA VAL A 201 11.08 -32.95 31.05
C VAL A 201 12.22 -33.42 31.95
N ALA A 202 13.11 -32.52 32.33
CA ALA A 202 14.25 -32.84 33.18
C ALA A 202 13.73 -33.35 34.53
N HIS A 203 13.89 -34.65 34.78
CA HIS A 203 13.52 -35.26 36.04
C HIS A 203 14.45 -34.69 37.13
N ARG A 204 13.88 -33.87 38.04
CA ARG A 204 14.61 -33.33 39.18
C ARG A 204 15.06 -34.50 40.07
N ARG A 205 16.30 -34.96 39.92
CA ARG A 205 16.94 -35.90 40.85
C ARG A 205 17.07 -35.18 42.20
N ARG A 206 16.10 -35.44 43.08
CA ARG A 206 16.17 -35.03 44.49
C ARG A 206 17.26 -35.90 45.14
N GLY A 207 18.45 -35.34 45.27
CA GLY A 207 19.55 -35.96 46.00
C GLY A 207 19.14 -36.16 47.46
N PHE A 208 19.19 -37.41 47.90
CA PHE A 208 19.10 -37.78 49.32
C PHE A 208 20.26 -37.13 50.07
N PHE A 209 19.99 -36.12 50.89
CA PHE A 209 20.93 -35.70 51.92
C PHE A 209 20.91 -36.73 53.06
N ARG A 210 22.02 -37.45 53.20
CA ARG A 210 22.27 -38.40 54.28
C ARG A 210 22.85 -37.63 55.48
N ARG A 211 22.32 -37.92 56.66
CA ARG A 211 22.67 -37.35 57.98
C ARG A 211 24.16 -37.37 58.31
N SER A 212 24.60 -36.42 59.12
CA SER A 212 25.37 -36.65 60.35
C SER A 212 24.93 -35.61 61.38
#